data_AF-A0A357YUR7-F1
#
_entry.id   AF-A0A357YUR7-F1
#
_cell.length_a   1.000
_cell.length_b   1.000
_cell.length_c   1.000
_cell.angle_alpha   90.00
_cell.angle_beta   90.00
_cell.angle_gamma   90.00
#
_symmetry.space_group_name_H-M   'P 1'
#
loop_
_entity.id
_entity.type
_entity.pdbx_description
1 polymer ?
#
loop_
_entity_poly.entity_id
_entity_poly.type
_entity_poly.pdbx_seq_one_letter_code
_entity_poly.pdbx_strand_id
1 'polypeptide(L)'
;MILLDTNVLSELMRPNPNNGVVAWIDALPDDDVWISAITVGEIRLGLALLPQGGRRQTLIGLAEEMFQEEFFEKCLPFDYQAAEVYAQIVSSRSRQGRPITVEDAQIAAIALSSDLELATRNVKDFLGIEELKLVNPWEL
;
A
#
# COMPACT_ATOMS: atom_id res chain seq x y z
N MET A 1 12.62 -6.80 1.00
CA MET A 1 11.92 -5.63 0.46
C MET A 1 10.40 -5.86 0.57
N ILE A 2 9.67 -4.80 0.90
CA ILE A 2 8.26 -4.79 1.29
C ILE A 2 7.54 -3.66 0.57
N LEU A 3 6.33 -3.93 0.08
CA LEU A 3 5.40 -2.92 -0.41
C LEU A 3 4.39 -2.58 0.69
N LEU A 4 4.30 -1.32 1.09
CA LEU A 4 3.29 -0.87 2.04
C LEU A 4 1.95 -0.63 1.35
N ASP A 5 0.91 -1.28 1.84
CA ASP A 5 -0.46 -0.97 1.49
C ASP A 5 -0.89 0.38 2.11
N THR A 6 -1.94 0.98 1.56
CA THR A 6 -2.49 2.28 1.95
C THR A 6 -2.88 2.34 3.42
N ASN A 7 -3.41 1.24 3.97
CA ASN A 7 -3.77 1.20 5.39
C ASN A 7 -2.55 1.20 6.32
N VAL A 8 -1.40 0.66 5.89
CA VAL A 8 -0.15 0.69 6.67
C VAL A 8 0.44 2.10 6.64
N LEU A 9 0.58 2.66 5.44
CA LEU A 9 1.16 3.99 5.28
C LEU A 9 0.31 5.09 5.95
N SER A 10 -1.02 5.01 5.82
CA SER A 10 -1.92 5.98 6.47
C SER A 10 -1.99 5.82 7.99
N GLU A 11 -1.59 4.67 8.56
CA GLU A 11 -1.49 4.51 10.02
C GLU A 11 -0.39 5.42 10.59
N LEU A 12 0.76 5.55 9.91
CA LEU A 12 1.87 6.43 10.30
C LEU A 12 1.46 7.90 10.37
N MET A 13 0.47 8.30 9.57
CA MET A 13 -0.04 9.67 9.53
C MET A 13 -1.09 9.97 10.61
N ARG A 14 -1.48 8.99 11.43
CA ARG A 14 -2.51 9.19 12.46
C ARG A 14 -1.94 9.93 13.67
N PRO A 15 -2.75 10.75 14.38
CA PRO A 15 -2.32 11.39 15.62
C PRO A 15 -1.89 10.41 16.71
N ASN A 16 -2.49 9.22 16.73
CA ASN A 16 -2.16 8.12 17.63
C ASN A 16 -2.02 6.84 16.80
N PRO A 17 -0.84 6.59 16.21
CA PRO A 17 -0.60 5.39 15.41
C PRO A 17 -0.50 4.16 16.31
N ASN A 18 -0.70 2.97 15.75
CA ASN A 18 -0.39 1.73 16.44
C ASN A 18 1.13 1.58 16.65
N ASN A 19 1.57 1.54 17.91
CA ASN A 19 2.99 1.45 18.26
C ASN A 19 3.69 0.20 17.69
N GLY A 20 2.98 -0.92 17.54
CA GLY A 20 3.54 -2.14 16.95
C GLY A 20 3.86 -1.96 15.47
N VAL A 21 2.98 -1.29 14.73
CA VAL A 21 3.21 -0.97 13.32
C VAL A 21 4.37 -0.01 13.16
N VAL A 22 4.43 1.04 13.98
CA VAL A 22 5.54 2.01 13.97
C VAL A 22 6.87 1.30 14.26
N ALA A 23 6.94 0.54 15.35
CA ALA A 23 8.15 -0.18 15.73
C ALA A 23 8.58 -1.22 14.70
N TRP A 24 7.64 -1.85 14.00
CA TRP A 24 7.93 -2.78 12.92
C TRP A 24 8.53 -2.07 11.71
N ILE A 25 7.97 -0.92 11.28
CA ILE A 25 8.53 -0.13 10.17
C ILE A 25 9.91 0.40 10.52
N ASP A 26 10.10 0.95 11.73
CA ASP A 26 11.38 1.47 12.22
C ASP A 26 12.49 0.39 12.29
N ALA A 27 12.11 -0.89 12.33
CA ALA A 27 13.03 -2.02 12.36
C ALA A 27 13.45 -2.50 10.96
N LEU A 28 12.78 -2.03 9.89
CA LEU A 28 13.13 -2.38 8.51
C LEU A 28 14.28 -1.49 8.01
N PRO A 29 15.18 -2.00 7.17
CA PRO A 29 16.12 -1.15 6.45
C PRO A 29 15.37 -0.18 5.54
N ASP A 30 15.76 1.09 5.51
CA ASP A 30 15.09 2.12 4.71
C ASP A 30 14.95 1.72 3.23
N ASP A 31 15.97 1.07 2.66
CA ASP A 31 16.00 0.64 1.24
C ASP A 31 15.09 -0.56 0.94
N ASP A 32 14.55 -1.19 1.98
CA ASP A 32 13.63 -2.31 1.85
C ASP A 32 12.15 -1.90 1.83
N VAL A 33 11.81 -0.62 2.03
CA VAL A 33 10.41 -0.17 2.13
C VAL A 33 9.99 0.61 0.89
N TRP A 34 8.91 0.14 0.24
CA TRP A 34 8.39 0.69 -1.01
C TRP A 34 6.91 1.01 -0.88
N ILE A 35 6.43 1.93 -1.73
CA ILE A 35 5.01 2.24 -1.88
C ILE A 35 4.59 2.09 -3.33
N SER A 36 3.28 2.02 -3.59
CA SER A 36 2.75 2.01 -4.94
C SER A 36 2.20 3.37 -5.35
N ALA A 37 2.23 3.68 -6.65
CA ALA A 37 1.55 4.85 -7.20
C ALA A 37 0.03 4.81 -6.93
N ILE A 38 -0.55 3.62 -6.78
CA ILE A 38 -1.96 3.43 -6.39
C ILE A 38 -2.18 3.97 -4.97
N THR A 39 -1.34 3.57 -4.02
CA THR A 39 -1.37 4.04 -2.62
C THR A 39 -1.20 5.56 -2.53
N VAL A 40 -0.29 6.15 -3.31
CA VAL A 40 -0.14 7.61 -3.40
C VAL A 40 -1.45 8.25 -3.89
N GLY A 41 -2.06 7.66 -4.91
CA GLY A 41 -3.36 8.10 -5.45
C GLY A 41 -4.47 8.06 -4.41
N GLU A 42 -4.61 6.96 -3.67
CA GLU A 42 -5.62 6.78 -2.63
C GLU A 42 -5.46 7.79 -1.49
N ILE A 43 -4.24 8.00 -1.00
CA ILE A 43 -3.95 8.98 0.05
C ILE A 43 -4.29 10.39 -0.46
N ARG A 44 -3.83 10.77 -1.65
CA ARG A 44 -4.11 12.09 -2.22
C ARG A 44 -5.61 12.31 -2.43
N LEU A 45 -6.34 11.30 -2.88
CA LEU A 45 -7.79 11.34 -3.00
C LEU A 45 -8.47 11.54 -1.64
N GLY A 46 -8.08 10.75 -0.62
CA GLY A 46 -8.59 10.89 0.74
C GLY A 46 -8.39 12.30 1.31
N LEU A 47 -7.21 12.88 1.10
CA LEU A 47 -6.91 14.26 1.50
C LEU A 47 -7.72 15.30 0.73
N ALA A 48 -7.91 15.10 -0.58
CA ALA A 48 -8.69 16.02 -1.42
C ALA A 48 -10.17 16.07 -1.01
N LEU A 49 -10.71 14.94 -0.54
CA LEU A 49 -12.09 14.80 -0.08
C LEU A 49 -12.34 15.36 1.34
N LEU A 50 -11.29 15.68 2.10
CA LEU A 50 -11.46 16.32 3.42
C LEU A 50 -12.06 17.74 3.29
N PRO A 51 -12.91 18.15 4.25
CA PRO A 51 -13.35 19.54 4.35
C PRO A 51 -12.15 20.50 4.41
N GLN A 52 -12.30 21.67 3.80
CA GLN A 52 -11.28 22.71 3.91
C GLN A 52 -11.10 23.12 5.39
N GLY A 53 -9.85 23.29 5.80
CA GLY A 53 -9.51 23.70 7.17
C GLY A 53 -8.11 23.26 7.58
N GLY A 54 -7.70 23.66 8.78
CA GLY A 54 -6.35 23.43 9.30
C GLY A 54 -5.93 21.95 9.27
N ARG A 55 -6.81 21.04 9.69
CA ARG A 55 -6.54 19.59 9.67
C ARG A 55 -6.16 19.08 8.28
N ARG A 56 -6.88 19.51 7.23
CA ARG A 56 -6.58 19.11 5.85
C ARG A 56 -5.20 19.64 5.44
N GLN A 57 -4.92 20.91 5.74
CA GLN A 57 -3.63 21.51 5.38
C GLN A 57 -2.45 20.83 6.07
N THR A 58 -2.60 20.48 7.35
CA THR A 58 -1.58 19.72 8.10
C THR A 58 -1.34 18.34 7.47
N LEU A 59 -2.40 17.58 7.18
CA LEU A 59 -2.25 16.25 6.58
C LEU A 59 -1.68 16.29 5.16
N ILE A 60 -1.98 17.34 4.38
CA ILE A 60 -1.36 17.55 3.06
C ILE A 60 0.14 17.79 3.21
N GLY A 61 0.56 18.65 4.15
CA GLY A 61 1.98 18.90 4.39
C GLY A 61 2.74 17.63 4.77
N LEU A 62 2.19 16.83 5.70
CA LEU A 62 2.78 15.54 6.10
C LEU A 62 2.89 14.55 4.93
N ALA A 63 1.86 14.49 4.08
CA ALA A 63 1.91 13.63 2.89
C ALA A 63 2.93 14.10 1.87
N GLU A 64 3.08 15.42 1.67
CA GLU A 64 4.06 15.99 0.75
C GLU A 64 5.48 15.70 1.19
N GLU A 65 5.79 15.90 2.47
CA GLU A 65 7.08 15.56 3.08
C GLU A 65 7.40 14.08 2.90
N MET A 66 6.50 13.19 3.34
CA MET A 66 6.65 11.74 3.20
C MET A 66 6.86 11.29 1.74
N PHE A 67 6.07 11.81 0.79
CA PHE A 67 6.20 11.38 -0.61
C PHE A 67 7.40 11.97 -1.34
N GLN A 68 7.82 13.20 -1.03
CA GLN A 68 8.91 13.87 -1.74
C GLN A 68 10.27 13.56 -1.14
N GLU A 69 10.35 13.35 0.17
CA GLU A 69 11.62 13.16 0.86
C GLU A 69 11.93 11.67 1.08
N GLU A 70 10.94 10.86 1.47
CA GLU A 70 11.18 9.45 1.84
C GLU A 70 10.92 8.47 0.67
N PHE A 71 9.84 8.70 -0.08
CA PHE A 71 9.36 7.71 -1.07
C PHE A 71 9.48 8.13 -2.53
N PHE A 72 10.12 9.25 -2.85
CA PHE A 72 10.18 9.75 -4.23
C PHE A 72 10.81 8.73 -5.20
N GLU A 73 11.90 8.08 -4.79
CA GLU A 73 12.57 7.03 -5.57
C GLU A 73 12.07 5.61 -5.24
N LYS A 74 11.19 5.48 -4.23
CA LYS A 74 10.67 4.21 -3.70
C LYS A 74 9.17 4.01 -3.99
N CYS A 75 8.70 4.63 -5.07
CA CYS A 75 7.31 4.56 -5.53
C CYS A 75 7.21 3.75 -6.83
N LEU A 76 6.61 2.57 -6.76
CA LEU A 76 6.46 1.67 -7.91
C LEU A 76 5.23 2.03 -8.76
N PRO A 77 5.37 2.10 -10.09
CA PRO A 77 4.25 2.37 -10.99
C PRO A 77 3.39 1.13 -11.21
N PHE A 78 2.16 1.34 -11.68
CA PHE A 78 1.39 0.29 -12.35
C PHE A 78 1.80 0.25 -13.83
N ASP A 79 2.84 -0.51 -14.13
CA ASP A 79 3.43 -0.61 -15.46
C ASP A 79 2.88 -1.80 -16.28
N TYR A 80 3.53 -2.10 -17.42
CA TYR A 80 3.12 -3.18 -18.30
C TYR A 80 3.18 -4.55 -17.61
N GLN A 81 4.24 -4.83 -16.85
CA GLN A 81 4.42 -6.09 -16.13
C GLN A 81 3.36 -6.25 -15.04
N ALA A 82 3.10 -5.20 -14.26
CA ALA A 82 2.03 -5.19 -13.27
C ALA A 82 0.65 -5.39 -13.93
N ALA A 83 0.42 -4.83 -15.11
CA ALA A 83 -0.85 -5.00 -15.83
C ALA A 83 -1.11 -6.46 -16.28
N GLU A 84 -0.08 -7.19 -16.70
CA GLU A 84 -0.19 -8.61 -17.05
C GLU A 84 -0.52 -9.45 -15.80
N VAL A 85 0.17 -9.21 -14.68
CA VAL A 85 -0.09 -9.89 -13.41
C VAL A 85 -1.49 -9.57 -12.89
N TYR A 86 -1.92 -8.31 -12.97
CA TYR A 86 -3.27 -7.87 -12.60
C TYR A 86 -4.36 -8.69 -13.32
N ALA A 87 -4.22 -8.88 -14.64
CA ALA A 87 -5.20 -9.65 -15.41
C ALA A 87 -5.27 -11.11 -14.94
N GLN A 88 -4.14 -11.71 -14.57
CA GLN A 88 -4.07 -13.05 -14.03
C GLN A 88 -4.76 -13.14 -12.66
N ILE A 89 -4.47 -12.21 -11.74
CA ILE A 89 -5.09 -12.14 -10.42
C ILE A 89 -6.61 -12.04 -10.55
N VAL A 90 -7.11 -11.02 -11.27
CA VAL A 90 -8.54 -10.73 -11.37
C VAL A 90 -9.29 -11.87 -12.04
N SER A 91 -8.73 -12.45 -13.11
CA SER A 91 -9.38 -13.56 -13.81
C SER A 91 -9.44 -14.84 -12.97
N SER A 92 -8.36 -15.18 -12.25
CA SER A 92 -8.31 -16.31 -11.33
C SER A 92 -9.31 -16.15 -10.17
N ARG A 93 -9.26 -15.03 -9.48
CA ARG A 93 -10.16 -14.65 -8.37
C ARG A 93 -11.64 -14.69 -8.79
N SER A 94 -11.95 -14.18 -9.99
CA SER A 94 -13.30 -14.19 -10.55
C SER A 94 -13.80 -15.61 -10.82
N ARG A 95 -12.98 -16.49 -11.41
CA ARG A 95 -13.34 -17.90 -11.66
C ARG A 95 -13.57 -18.69 -10.37
N GLN A 96 -12.88 -18.31 -9.29
CA GLN A 96 -13.03 -18.90 -7.96
C GLN A 96 -14.23 -18.34 -7.17
N GLY A 97 -14.98 -17.38 -7.73
CA GLY A 97 -16.11 -16.74 -7.04
C GLY A 97 -15.69 -15.84 -5.87
N ARG A 98 -14.45 -15.34 -5.88
CA ARG A 98 -13.88 -14.46 -4.85
C ARG A 98 -13.38 -13.18 -5.52
N PRO A 99 -14.24 -12.25 -5.96
CA PRO A 99 -13.78 -11.03 -6.61
C PRO A 99 -12.85 -10.22 -5.69
N ILE A 100 -12.05 -9.34 -6.30
CA ILE A 100 -11.14 -8.40 -5.64
C ILE A 100 -11.41 -7.01 -6.22
N THR A 101 -11.16 -5.96 -5.44
CA THR A 101 -11.29 -4.58 -5.93
C THR A 101 -10.23 -4.29 -6.99
N VAL A 102 -10.42 -3.22 -7.78
CA VAL A 102 -9.45 -2.85 -8.82
C VAL A 102 -8.15 -2.39 -8.15
N GLU A 103 -8.27 -1.57 -7.11
CA GLU A 103 -7.16 -0.97 -6.37
C GLU A 103 -6.32 -2.06 -5.67
N ASP A 104 -6.95 -2.97 -4.92
CA ASP A 104 -6.24 -4.08 -4.26
C ASP A 104 -5.55 -4.98 -5.29
N ALA A 105 -6.21 -5.27 -6.42
CA ALA A 105 -5.62 -6.08 -7.47
C ALA A 105 -4.41 -5.39 -8.12
N GLN A 106 -4.43 -4.06 -8.29
CA GLN A 106 -3.28 -3.32 -8.80
C GLN A 106 -2.13 -3.31 -7.80
N ILE A 107 -2.40 -3.10 -6.52
CA ILE A 107 -1.38 -3.14 -5.44
C ILE A 107 -0.75 -4.53 -5.36
N ALA A 108 -1.58 -5.59 -5.36
CA ALA A 108 -1.12 -6.98 -5.35
C ALA A 108 -0.27 -7.30 -6.58
N ALA A 109 -0.67 -6.80 -7.76
CA ALA A 109 0.08 -7.03 -8.99
C ALA A 109 1.44 -6.35 -8.97
N ILE A 110 1.53 -5.12 -8.46
CA ILE A 110 2.80 -4.39 -8.30
C ILE A 110 3.73 -5.12 -7.33
N ALA A 111 3.19 -5.60 -6.21
CA ALA A 111 3.97 -6.38 -5.24
C ALA A 111 4.55 -7.64 -5.89
N LEU A 112 3.70 -8.42 -6.57
CA LEU A 112 4.11 -9.66 -7.23
C LEU A 112 5.10 -9.44 -8.37
N SER A 113 4.84 -8.49 -9.27
CA SER A 113 5.72 -8.23 -10.41
C SER A 113 7.10 -7.72 -9.99
N SER A 114 7.23 -7.23 -8.75
CA SER A 114 8.46 -6.68 -8.18
C SER A 114 9.09 -7.59 -7.11
N ASP A 115 8.57 -8.82 -6.92
CA ASP A 115 8.98 -9.77 -5.87
C ASP A 115 9.02 -9.17 -4.46
N LEU A 116 8.02 -8.34 -4.14
CA LEU A 116 7.86 -7.70 -2.83
C LEU A 116 6.81 -8.42 -1.99
N GLU A 117 7.06 -8.49 -0.68
CA GLU A 117 6.04 -8.86 0.29
C GLU A 117 5.09 -7.67 0.53
N LEU A 118 3.78 -7.91 0.52
CA LEU A 118 2.78 -6.86 0.74
C LEU A 118 2.44 -6.76 2.23
N ALA A 119 2.71 -5.60 2.81
CA ALA A 119 2.31 -5.28 4.18
C ALA A 119 0.90 -4.69 4.19
N THR A 120 -0.03 -5.37 4.85
CA THR A 120 -1.44 -4.94 4.91
C THR A 120 -2.14 -5.43 6.17
N ARG A 121 -3.03 -4.60 6.71
CA ARG A 121 -4.00 -5.02 7.73
C ARG A 121 -5.09 -5.94 7.15
N ASN A 122 -5.35 -5.83 5.85
CA ASN A 122 -6.49 -6.43 5.18
C ASN A 122 -6.14 -7.79 4.55
N VAL A 123 -5.36 -8.63 5.25
CA VAL A 123 -4.82 -9.92 4.74
C VAL A 123 -5.87 -10.75 4.00
N LYS A 124 -7.09 -10.83 4.54
CA LYS A 124 -8.22 -11.59 3.97
C LYS A 124 -8.55 -11.23 2.52
N ASP A 125 -8.33 -9.99 2.09
CA ASP A 125 -8.72 -9.50 0.77
C ASP A 125 -7.75 -10.05 -0.29
N PHE A 126 -6.51 -10.32 0.12
CA PHE A 126 -5.42 -10.85 -0.70
C PHE A 126 -5.21 -12.37 -0.58
N LEU A 127 -5.90 -13.04 0.37
CA LEU A 127 -5.80 -14.49 0.54
C LEU A 127 -6.17 -15.25 -0.75
N GLY A 128 -5.34 -16.22 -1.10
CA GLY A 128 -5.53 -17.07 -2.28
C GLY A 128 -5.04 -16.45 -3.60
N ILE A 129 -4.37 -15.31 -3.55
CA ILE A 129 -3.50 -14.87 -4.64
C ILE A 129 -2.22 -15.71 -4.55
N GLU A 130 -1.92 -16.47 -5.60
CA GLU A 130 -0.74 -17.34 -5.64
C GLU A 130 0.55 -16.51 -5.58
N GLU A 131 1.56 -17.03 -4.88
CA GLU A 131 2.90 -16.43 -4.72
C GLU A 131 2.99 -15.09 -3.96
N LEU A 132 1.87 -14.42 -3.70
CA LEU A 132 1.85 -13.16 -2.96
C LEU A 132 2.12 -13.41 -1.48
N LYS A 133 3.26 -12.92 -1.00
CA LYS A 133 3.61 -12.92 0.43
C LYS A 133 2.91 -11.76 1.13
N LEU A 134 2.43 -12.02 2.35
CA LEU A 134 1.66 -11.06 3.13
C LEU A 134 2.23 -10.96 4.54
N VAL A 135 2.38 -9.74 5.03
CA VAL A 135 2.71 -9.44 6.43
C VAL A 135 1.66 -8.50 7.01
N ASN A 136 1.19 -8.82 8.22
CA ASN A 136 0.26 -7.96 8.96
C ASN A 136 0.97 -7.36 10.17
N PRO A 137 1.41 -6.10 10.11
CA PRO A 137 2.20 -5.51 11.19
C PRO A 137 1.42 -5.24 12.48
N TRP A 138 0.09 -5.40 12.49
CA TRP A 138 -0.71 -5.33 13.72
C TRP A 138 -0.70 -6.63 14.53
N GLU A 139 -0.20 -7.74 13.97
CA GLU A 139 -0.25 -9.08 14.56
C GLU A 139 1.13 -9.68 14.82
N LEU A 140 2.20 -8.88 14.71
CA LEU A 140 3.59 -9.26 14.97
C LEU A 140 3.97 -9.14 16.45
#